data_AF-A0A2N2MK53-F1
#
_entry.id   AF-A0A2N2MK53-F1
#
_cell.length_a   1.000
_cell.length_b   1.000
_cell.length_c   1.000
_cell.angle_alpha   90.00
_cell.angle_beta   90.00
_cell.angle_gamma   90.00
#
_symmetry.space_group_name_H-M   'P 1'
#
loop_
_entity.id
_entity.type
_entity.pdbx_description
1 polymer ?
#
loop_
_entity_poly.entity_id
_entity_poly.type
_entity_poly.pdbx_seq_one_letter_code
_entity_poly.pdbx_strand_id
1 'polypeptide(L)'
;MIIGKLTEKIPWLRTKDSLSIPNDLEVEGTELHFNDRNELDYLVFRVTEREGTREYQGYRAVRLLQLRYISLEARRDAGLLQKMRTVLRGLYGAQVDLVYLAAGVFKNPNIGIVQCYGVAAFAPKKEEAIQHSLRDLSALRAGLVGAYRQIRLEPLSTEVAQWLARSLE
;
A
#
# COMPACT_ATOMS: atom_id res chain seq x y z
N MET A 1 0.56 -23.76 -22.68
CA MET A 1 0.98 -25.16 -22.47
C MET A 1 2.38 -25.39 -23.11
N ILE A 2 3.41 -24.68 -22.64
CA ILE A 2 4.80 -24.76 -23.17
C ILE A 2 5.75 -25.25 -22.06
N ILE A 3 5.49 -24.86 -20.82
CA ILE A 3 6.30 -25.22 -19.65
C ILE A 3 6.31 -26.72 -19.36
N GLY A 4 5.17 -27.41 -19.52
CA GLY A 4 5.09 -28.86 -19.26
C GLY A 4 5.98 -29.73 -20.16
N LYS A 5 6.26 -29.28 -21.40
CA LYS A 5 7.18 -29.99 -22.31
C LYS A 5 8.66 -29.73 -22.01
N LEU A 6 8.98 -28.67 -21.25
CA LEU A 6 10.35 -28.34 -20.86
C LEU A 6 10.82 -29.11 -19.62
N THR A 7 9.88 -29.46 -18.73
CA THR A 7 10.14 -30.21 -17.50
C THR A 7 10.61 -31.64 -17.79
N GLU A 8 10.14 -32.27 -18.87
CA GLU A 8 10.56 -33.62 -19.30
C GLU A 8 12.04 -33.70 -19.72
N LYS A 9 12.62 -32.58 -20.20
CA LYS A 9 14.02 -32.54 -20.67
C LYS A 9 15.01 -32.06 -19.62
N ILE A 10 14.54 -31.50 -18.50
CA ILE A 10 15.39 -30.86 -17.49
C ILE A 10 14.97 -31.37 -16.09
N PRO A 11 15.55 -32.48 -15.60
CA PRO A 11 15.11 -33.14 -14.36
C PRO A 11 15.24 -32.29 -13.08
N TRP A 12 16.06 -31.23 -13.11
CA TRP A 12 16.24 -30.29 -11.99
C TRP A 12 15.32 -29.07 -12.08
N LEU A 13 14.64 -28.85 -13.21
CA LEU A 13 13.64 -27.79 -13.36
C LEU A 13 12.33 -28.27 -12.75
N ARG A 14 12.28 -28.34 -11.41
CA ARG A 14 11.02 -28.58 -10.71
C ARG A 14 10.11 -27.40 -11.02
N THR A 15 8.93 -27.68 -11.58
CA THR A 15 7.82 -26.72 -11.54
C THR A 15 7.67 -26.32 -10.08
N LYS A 16 7.98 -25.06 -9.79
CA LYS A 16 7.90 -24.46 -8.45
C LYS A 16 6.61 -24.96 -7.82
N ASP A 17 6.70 -25.62 -6.66
CA ASP A 17 5.53 -26.04 -5.89
C ASP A 17 4.53 -24.89 -5.91
N SER A 18 3.27 -25.19 -6.18
CA SER A 18 2.20 -24.20 -6.08
C SER A 18 2.35 -23.56 -4.71
N LEU A 19 2.73 -22.27 -4.67
CA LEU A 19 2.86 -21.53 -3.42
C LEU A 19 1.52 -21.68 -2.70
N SER A 20 1.49 -22.49 -1.64
CA SER A 20 0.30 -22.60 -0.79
C SER A 20 0.20 -21.26 -0.06
N ILE A 21 -0.72 -20.42 -0.51
CA ILE A 21 -1.04 -19.17 0.20
C ILE A 21 -1.66 -19.60 1.54
N PRO A 22 -1.04 -19.29 2.68
CA PRO A 22 -1.62 -19.60 3.97
C PRO A 22 -2.99 -18.92 4.11
N ASN A 23 -3.95 -19.57 4.77
CA ASN A 23 -5.24 -18.93 5.10
C ASN A 23 -5.12 -18.13 6.41
N ASP A 24 -4.16 -17.21 6.44
CA ASP A 24 -3.78 -16.39 7.60
C ASP A 24 -4.51 -15.04 7.65
N LEU A 25 -5.21 -14.66 6.58
CA LEU A 25 -5.98 -13.42 6.51
C LEU A 25 -7.28 -13.63 5.74
N GLU A 26 -8.40 -13.34 6.40
CA GLU A 26 -9.71 -13.24 5.76
C GLU A 26 -10.19 -11.79 5.78
N VAL A 27 -10.69 -11.32 4.63
CA VAL A 27 -11.30 -9.99 4.48
C VAL A 27 -12.80 -10.20 4.27
N GLU A 28 -13.61 -9.78 5.24
CA GLU A 28 -15.06 -9.99 5.24
C GLU A 28 -15.82 -8.83 4.58
N GLY A 29 -15.21 -7.65 4.52
CA GLY A 29 -15.83 -6.48 3.93
C GLY A 29 -14.86 -5.33 3.72
N THR A 30 -15.15 -4.52 2.70
CA THR A 30 -14.35 -3.37 2.29
C THR A 30 -15.24 -2.13 2.21
N GLU A 31 -14.80 -1.05 2.83
CA GLU A 31 -15.46 0.25 2.73
C GLU A 31 -14.49 1.29 2.16
N LEU A 32 -14.97 2.12 1.24
CA LEU A 32 -14.23 3.25 0.70
C LEU A 32 -14.89 4.55 1.15
N HIS A 33 -14.12 5.42 1.78
CA HIS A 33 -14.57 6.70 2.30
C HIS A 33 -13.94 7.83 1.51
N PHE A 34 -14.78 8.70 0.95
CA PHE A 34 -14.36 9.85 0.15
C PHE A 34 -14.56 11.15 0.94
N ASN A 35 -13.68 12.13 0.71
CA ASN A 35 -13.79 13.46 1.31
C ASN A 35 -14.80 14.35 0.54
N ASP A 36 -14.99 15.59 1.02
CA ASP A 36 -15.90 16.58 0.39
C ASP A 36 -15.51 16.97 -1.05
N ARG A 37 -14.29 16.65 -1.48
CA ARG A 37 -13.77 16.87 -2.84
C ARG A 37 -13.90 15.63 -3.72
N ASN A 38 -14.56 14.58 -3.22
CA ASN A 38 -14.73 13.29 -3.89
C ASN A 38 -13.40 12.55 -4.15
N GLU A 39 -12.38 12.82 -3.34
CA GLU A 39 -11.10 12.12 -3.33
C GLU A 39 -11.13 11.04 -2.25
N LEU A 40 -10.41 9.93 -2.45
CA LEU A 40 -10.37 8.86 -1.47
C LEU A 40 -9.61 9.32 -0.22
N ASP A 41 -10.29 9.31 0.93
CA ASP A 41 -9.71 9.65 2.23
C ASP A 41 -9.09 8.42 2.89
N TYR A 42 -9.85 7.31 2.98
CA TYR A 42 -9.37 6.05 3.51
C TYR A 42 -10.19 4.84 3.04
N LEU A 43 -9.59 3.66 3.14
CA LEU A 43 -10.26 2.38 3.05
C LEU A 43 -10.33 1.74 4.44
N VAL A 44 -11.40 1.00 4.72
CA VAL A 44 -11.49 0.15 5.91
C VAL A 44 -11.81 -1.27 5.47
N PHE A 45 -10.99 -2.20 5.95
CA PHE A 45 -11.21 -3.62 5.79
C PHE A 45 -11.64 -4.20 7.13
N ARG A 46 -12.71 -4.99 7.14
CA ARG A 46 -13.02 -5.88 8.25
C ARG A 46 -12.22 -7.17 8.04
N VAL A 47 -11.34 -7.49 8.97
CA VAL A 47 -10.37 -8.57 8.81
C VAL A 47 -10.37 -9.54 9.99
N THR A 48 -10.08 -10.79 9.69
CA THR A 48 -9.74 -11.84 10.64
C THR A 48 -8.35 -12.35 10.30
N GLU A 49 -7.38 -12.00 11.15
CA GLU A 49 -5.97 -12.44 11.02
C GLU A 49 -5.75 -13.68 11.90
N ARG A 50 -5.08 -14.70 11.36
CA ARG A 50 -4.75 -15.94 12.07
C ARG A 50 -3.24 -16.09 12.20
N GLU A 51 -2.75 -16.05 13.43
CA GLU A 51 -1.34 -16.26 13.72
C GLU A 51 -1.18 -17.46 14.66
N GLY A 52 -0.74 -18.58 14.10
CA GLY A 52 -0.66 -19.85 14.82
C GLY A 52 -2.04 -20.34 15.28
N THR A 53 -2.27 -20.38 16.59
CA THR A 53 -3.55 -20.80 17.19
C THR A 53 -4.43 -19.62 17.62
N ARG A 54 -4.04 -18.39 17.30
CA ARG A 54 -4.76 -17.18 17.69
C ARG A 54 -5.44 -16.56 16.50
N GLU A 55 -6.67 -16.09 16.72
CA GLU A 55 -7.42 -15.30 15.76
C GLU A 55 -7.60 -13.88 16.31
N TYR A 56 -7.35 -12.90 15.44
CA TYR A 56 -7.47 -11.48 15.72
C TYR A 56 -8.51 -10.90 14.77
N GLN A 57 -9.67 -10.56 15.33
CA GLN A 57 -10.73 -9.90 14.59
C GLN A 57 -10.65 -8.39 14.81
N GLY A 58 -10.84 -7.63 13.75
CA GLY A 58 -10.84 -6.18 13.84
C GLY A 58 -10.96 -5.49 12.50
N TYR A 59 -10.42 -4.28 12.46
CA TYR A 59 -10.49 -3.38 11.33
C TYR A 59 -9.09 -2.91 10.95
N ARG A 60 -8.79 -2.98 9.66
CA ARG A 60 -7.56 -2.42 9.08
C ARG A 60 -7.93 -1.19 8.26
N ALA A 61 -7.56 -0.02 8.74
CA ALA A 61 -7.76 1.25 8.04
C ALA A 61 -6.51 1.56 7.21
N VAL A 62 -6.68 1.86 5.92
CA VAL A 62 -5.60 2.18 4.99
C VAL A 62 -5.79 3.58 4.43
N ARG A 63 -4.73 4.38 4.47
CA ARG A 63 -4.70 5.74 3.91
C ARG A 63 -3.57 5.86 2.91
N LEU A 64 -3.84 6.44 1.74
CA LEU A 64 -2.87 6.53 0.65
C LEU A 64 -2.73 7.98 0.17
N LEU A 65 -1.49 8.37 -0.13
CA LEU A 65 -1.16 9.61 -0.83
C LEU A 65 -0.41 9.26 -2.10
N GLN A 66 -0.90 9.77 -3.24
CA GLN A 66 -0.23 9.64 -4.51
C GLN A 66 0.95 10.61 -4.61
N LEU A 67 2.11 10.10 -5.02
CA LEU A 67 3.24 10.93 -5.44
C LEU A 67 2.96 11.53 -6.82
N ARG A 68 2.80 12.85 -6.87
CA ARG A 68 2.50 13.59 -8.12
C ARG A 68 3.73 14.24 -8.71
N TYR A 69 4.65 14.66 -7.84
CA TYR A 69 5.86 15.31 -8.27
C TYR A 69 7.00 15.11 -7.27
N ILE A 70 8.18 14.89 -7.82
CA ILE A 70 9.47 15.02 -7.14
C ILE A 70 10.42 15.69 -8.14
N SER A 71 11.16 16.69 -7.67
CA SER A 71 11.99 17.50 -8.55
C SER A 71 13.11 16.71 -9.22
N LEU A 72 13.49 17.12 -10.44
CA LEU A 72 14.58 16.49 -11.20
C LEU A 72 15.91 16.53 -10.46
N GLU A 73 16.18 17.61 -9.73
CA GLU A 73 17.36 17.74 -8.86
C GLU A 73 17.37 16.67 -7.77
N ALA A 74 16.23 16.44 -7.10
CA ALA A 74 16.12 15.39 -6.08
C ALA A 74 16.30 14.00 -6.68
N ARG A 75 15.86 13.75 -7.92
CA ARG A 75 16.08 12.46 -8.60
C ARG A 75 17.55 12.20 -8.95
N ARG A 76 18.33 13.26 -9.15
CA ARG A 76 19.77 13.20 -9.45
C ARG A 76 20.64 13.23 -8.19
N ASP A 77 20.03 13.44 -7.03
CA ASP A 77 20.72 13.44 -5.75
C ASP A 77 21.19 12.02 -5.42
N ALA A 78 22.52 11.82 -5.34
CA ALA A 78 23.11 10.56 -4.92
C ALA A 78 22.62 10.11 -3.52
N GLY A 79 22.17 11.06 -2.69
CA GLY A 79 21.60 10.83 -1.38
C GLY A 79 20.09 10.55 -1.35
N LEU A 80 19.40 10.47 -2.49
CA LEU A 80 17.95 10.22 -2.55
C LEU A 80 17.55 8.96 -1.77
N LEU A 81 18.24 7.84 -2.00
CA LEU A 81 17.95 6.58 -1.30
C LEU A 81 18.28 6.66 0.19
N GLN A 82 19.30 7.43 0.56
CA GLN A 82 19.68 7.62 1.96
C GLN A 82 18.63 8.45 2.71
N LYS A 83 18.04 9.45 2.06
CA LYS A 83 16.88 10.20 2.56
C LYS A 83 15.70 9.27 2.80
N MET A 84 15.35 8.43 1.82
CA MET A 84 14.26 7.46 1.98
C MET A 84 14.53 6.51 3.15
N ARG A 85 15.75 5.96 3.24
CA ARG A 85 16.14 5.09 4.35
C ARG A 85 15.97 5.78 5.70
N THR A 86 16.28 7.07 5.80
CA THR A 86 16.08 7.85 7.02
C THR A 86 14.60 8.02 7.36
N VAL A 87 13.74 8.32 6.37
CA VAL A 87 12.28 8.37 6.57
C VAL A 87 11.76 7.04 7.08
N LEU A 88 12.10 5.93 6.41
CA LEU A 88 11.67 4.58 6.78
C LEU A 88 12.08 4.21 8.21
N ARG A 89 13.31 4.55 8.63
CA ARG A 89 13.76 4.33 10.01
C ARG A 89 12.94 5.13 11.01
N GLY A 90 12.61 6.38 10.70
CA GLY A 90 11.77 7.22 11.55
C GLY A 90 10.36 6.64 11.72
N LEU A 91 9.76 6.18 10.63
CA LEU A 91 8.44 5.55 10.65
C LEU A 91 8.42 4.24 11.43
N TYR A 92 9.43 3.40 11.23
CA TYR A 92 9.59 2.17 12.01
C TYR A 92 9.73 2.45 13.51
N GLY A 93 10.53 3.46 13.88
CA GLY A 93 10.66 3.89 15.28
C GLY A 93 9.36 4.45 15.88
N ALA A 94 8.49 5.01 15.05
CA ALA A 94 7.15 5.47 15.42
C ALA A 94 6.08 4.38 15.34
N GLN A 95 6.45 3.13 15.05
CA GLN A 95 5.52 2.00 14.86
C GLN A 95 4.46 2.24 13.78
N VAL A 96 4.82 2.97 12.72
CA VAL A 96 3.96 3.21 11.58
C VAL A 96 4.08 2.06 10.58
N ASP A 97 2.97 1.37 10.32
CA ASP A 97 2.90 0.35 9.28
C ASP A 97 2.79 1.02 7.90
N LEU A 98 3.92 1.06 7.19
CA LEU A 98 4.00 1.66 5.86
C LEU A 98 3.31 0.78 4.80
N VAL A 99 2.48 1.42 3.99
CA VAL A 99 1.96 0.87 2.73
C VAL A 99 2.65 1.55 1.55
N TYR A 100 3.14 0.75 0.62
CA TYR A 100 3.67 1.24 -0.65
C TYR A 100 2.96 0.55 -1.80
N LEU A 101 2.36 1.34 -2.68
CA LEU A 101 1.66 0.85 -3.86
C LEU A 101 2.27 1.48 -5.11
N ALA A 102 2.68 0.65 -6.06
CA ALA A 102 3.14 1.09 -7.36
C ALA A 102 2.45 0.26 -8.45
N ALA A 103 1.79 0.92 -9.39
CA ALA A 103 1.01 0.27 -10.43
C ALA A 103 1.17 1.00 -11.77
N GLY A 104 1.26 0.23 -12.85
CA GLY A 104 1.17 0.73 -14.22
C GLY A 104 -0.24 0.50 -14.78
N VAL A 105 -1.07 1.54 -14.80
CA VAL A 105 -2.48 1.47 -15.18
C VAL A 105 -2.68 2.09 -16.56
N PHE A 106 -2.48 1.28 -17.60
CA PHE A 106 -2.45 1.76 -18.99
C PHE A 106 -3.73 1.48 -19.78
N LYS A 107 -4.71 0.75 -19.21
CA LYS A 107 -5.95 0.37 -19.89
C LYS A 107 -7.14 0.48 -18.93
N ASN A 108 -8.17 1.21 -19.37
CA ASN A 108 -9.50 1.34 -18.76
C ASN A 108 -9.53 1.42 -17.22
N PRO A 109 -9.21 2.58 -16.60
CA PRO A 109 -8.79 3.87 -17.19
C PRO A 109 -7.31 3.92 -17.61
N ASN A 110 -6.91 4.89 -18.43
CA ASN A 110 -5.51 5.15 -18.75
C ASN A 110 -4.96 6.23 -17.80
N ILE A 111 -4.49 5.81 -16.62
CA ILE A 111 -3.95 6.69 -15.57
C ILE A 111 -2.44 6.87 -15.73
N GLY A 112 -1.75 5.85 -16.24
CA GLY A 112 -0.30 5.78 -16.32
C GLY A 112 0.31 5.14 -15.08
N ILE A 113 1.51 5.60 -14.68
CA ILE A 113 2.20 5.07 -13.51
C ILE A 113 1.68 5.77 -12.26
N VAL A 114 1.08 4.99 -11.37
CA VAL A 114 0.63 5.44 -10.04
C VAL A 114 1.63 4.94 -9.02
N GLN A 115 2.12 5.86 -8.19
CA GLN A 115 2.95 5.55 -7.04
C GLN A 115 2.31 6.20 -5.82
N CYS A 116 1.97 5.39 -4.81
CA CYS A 116 1.34 5.83 -3.58
C CYS A 116 2.19 5.42 -2.38
N TYR A 117 2.29 6.34 -1.43
CA TYR A 117 2.79 6.09 -0.08
C TYR A 117 1.63 6.21 0.87
N GLY A 118 1.48 5.25 1.75
CA GLY A 118 0.38 5.20 2.68
C GLY A 118 0.75 4.52 3.97
N VAL A 119 -0.28 4.34 4.79
CA VAL A 119 -0.18 3.67 6.07
C VAL A 119 -1.35 2.72 6.24
N ALA A 120 -1.14 1.68 7.03
CA ALA A 120 -2.20 0.83 7.54
C ALA A 120 -2.23 0.95 9.06
N ALA A 121 -3.40 0.81 9.67
CA ALA A 121 -3.52 0.66 11.11
C ALA A 121 -4.57 -0.39 11.42
N PHE A 122 -4.21 -1.35 12.29
CA PHE A 122 -5.14 -2.34 12.81
C PHE A 122 -5.66 -1.92 14.19
N ALA A 123 -6.96 -2.10 14.42
CA ALA A 123 -7.54 -2.03 15.76
C ALA A 123 -8.79 -2.91 15.86
N PRO A 124 -9.15 -3.40 17.06
CA PRO A 124 -10.40 -4.16 17.25
C PRO A 124 -11.65 -3.34 16.93
N LYS A 125 -11.60 -2.01 17.09
CA LYS A 125 -12.69 -1.09 16.74
C LYS A 125 -12.35 -0.26 15.52
N LYS A 126 -13.35 -0.06 14.67
CA LYS A 126 -13.25 0.68 13.42
C LYS A 126 -12.76 2.11 13.62
N GLU A 127 -13.37 2.87 14.52
CA GLU A 127 -13.03 4.28 14.77
C GLU A 127 -11.59 4.41 15.29
N GLU A 128 -11.13 3.46 16.12
CA GLU A 128 -9.76 3.42 16.61
C GLU A 128 -8.77 3.22 15.44
N ALA A 129 -9.03 2.27 14.54
CA ALA A 129 -8.22 2.05 13.35
C ALA A 129 -8.16 3.30 12.45
N ILE A 130 -9.29 3.96 12.24
CA ILE A 130 -9.38 5.20 11.44
C ILE A 130 -8.54 6.31 12.07
N GLN A 131 -8.67 6.55 13.38
CA GLN A 131 -7.89 7.56 14.09
C GLN A 131 -6.39 7.25 14.11
N HIS A 132 -6.03 5.97 14.25
CA HIS A 132 -4.64 5.52 14.22
C HIS A 132 -4.02 5.78 12.85
N SER A 133 -4.68 5.34 11.78
CA SER A 133 -4.21 5.56 10.41
C SER A 133 -4.04 7.05 10.07
N LEU A 134 -4.88 7.94 10.63
CA LEU A 134 -4.77 9.38 10.41
C LEU A 134 -3.50 9.97 11.05
N ARG A 135 -3.17 9.54 12.27
CA ARG A 135 -1.93 9.94 12.95
C ARG A 135 -0.71 9.43 12.21
N ASP A 136 -0.75 8.18 11.79
CA ASP A 136 0.35 7.53 11.07
C ASP A 136 0.58 8.18 9.70
N LEU A 137 -0.50 8.53 8.99
CA LEU A 137 -0.41 9.26 7.72
C LEU A 137 0.25 10.63 7.92
N SER A 138 -0.07 11.31 9.02
CA SER A 138 0.54 12.59 9.36
C SER A 138 2.05 12.46 9.60
N ALA A 139 2.49 11.39 10.28
CA ALA A 139 3.89 11.09 10.49
C ALA A 139 4.62 10.76 9.16
N LEU A 140 4.02 9.92 8.31
CA LEU A 140 4.51 9.63 6.97
C LEU A 140 4.68 10.89 6.13
N ARG A 141 3.64 11.73 6.08
CA ARG A 141 3.63 12.97 5.30
C ARG A 141 4.72 13.93 5.79
N ALA A 142 4.84 14.10 7.10
CA ALA A 142 5.88 14.94 7.70
C ALA A 142 7.28 14.44 7.36
N GLY A 143 7.52 13.12 7.47
CA GLY A 143 8.81 12.51 7.12
C GLY A 143 9.19 12.71 5.66
N LEU A 144 8.25 12.49 4.74
CA LEU A 144 8.48 12.66 3.31
C LEU A 144 8.70 14.14 2.94
N VAL A 145 7.86 15.07 3.44
CA VAL A 145 8.02 16.50 3.17
C VAL A 145 9.33 17.04 3.74
N GLY A 146 9.72 16.60 4.95
CA GLY A 146 11.00 16.97 5.56
C GLY A 146 12.20 16.47 4.77
N ALA A 147 12.14 15.26 4.22
CA ALA A 147 13.23 14.69 3.42
C ALA A 147 13.32 15.26 1.99
N TYR A 148 12.18 15.65 1.41
CA TYR A 148 12.07 16.04 0.01
C TYR A 148 11.38 17.40 -0.15
N ARG A 149 12.20 18.46 -0.20
CA ARG A 149 11.78 19.89 -0.26
C ARG A 149 10.68 20.26 -1.28
N GLN A 150 10.56 19.52 -2.39
CA GLN A 150 9.58 19.80 -3.45
C GLN A 150 8.68 18.59 -3.76
N ILE A 151 8.51 17.67 -2.82
CA ILE A 151 7.59 16.55 -3.00
C ILE A 151 6.14 17.04 -3.01
N ARG A 152 5.34 16.53 -3.95
CA ARG A 152 3.89 16.74 -3.95
C ARG A 152 3.18 15.41 -3.72
N LEU A 153 2.45 15.37 -2.61
CA LEU A 153 1.63 14.25 -2.17
C LEU A 153 0.17 14.71 -2.14
N GLU A 154 -0.67 14.05 -2.92
CA GLU A 154 -2.09 14.36 -3.07
C GLU A 154 -2.94 13.13 -2.71
N PRO A 155 -4.17 13.30 -2.21
CA PRO A 155 -5.14 12.20 -2.09
C PRO A 155 -5.37 11.50 -3.44
N LEU A 156 -5.87 10.27 -3.41
CA LEU A 156 -6.19 9.53 -4.64
C LEU A 156 -7.44 10.14 -5.28
N SER A 157 -7.36 10.45 -6.58
CA SER A 157 -8.54 10.86 -7.34
C SER A 157 -9.59 9.74 -7.39
N THR A 158 -10.84 10.09 -7.68
CA THR A 158 -11.93 9.13 -7.84
C THR A 158 -11.59 8.03 -8.85
N GLU A 159 -10.88 8.36 -9.94
CA GLU A 159 -10.48 7.41 -10.99
C GLU A 159 -9.48 6.37 -10.47
N VAL A 160 -8.45 6.82 -9.72
CA VAL A 160 -7.46 5.93 -9.10
C VAL A 160 -8.12 5.06 -8.03
N ALA A 161 -9.01 5.65 -7.24
CA ALA A 161 -9.76 4.95 -6.20
C ALA A 161 -10.69 3.87 -6.78
N GLN A 162 -11.40 4.16 -7.86
CA GLN A 162 -12.24 3.19 -8.57
C GLN A 162 -11.40 2.06 -9.17
N TRP A 163 -10.25 2.38 -9.77
CA TRP A 163 -9.33 1.36 -10.26
C TRP A 163 -8.83 0.46 -9.12
N LEU A 164 -8.51 1.05 -7.97
CA LEU A 164 -8.05 0.32 -6.79
C LEU A 164 -9.15 -0.58 -6.24
N ALA A 165 -10.39 -0.08 -6.13
CA ALA A 165 -11.54 -0.86 -5.70
C ALA A 165 -11.75 -2.11 -6.57
N ARG A 166 -11.78 -1.94 -7.90
CA ARG A 166 -11.94 -3.07 -8.86
C ARG A 166 -10.78 -4.06 -8.85
N SER A 167 -9.60 -3.63 -8.40
CA SER A 167 -8.43 -4.51 -8.31
C SER A 167 -8.39 -5.31 -6.99
N LEU A 168 -9.25 -4.97 -6.02
CA LEU A 168 -9.38 -5.65 -4.74
C LEU A 168 -10.53 -6.67 -4.72
N GLU A 169 -11.40 -6.65 -5.73
CA GLU A 169 -12.42 -7.67 -6.03
C GLU A 169 -11.81 -8.85 -6.81
#